data_AF-A0A945AY44-F1
#
_entry.id   AF-A0A945AY44-F1
#
_cell.length_a   1.000
_cell.length_b   1.000
_cell.length_c   1.000
_cell.angle_alpha   90.00
_cell.angle_beta   90.00
_cell.angle_gamma   90.00
#
_symmetry.space_group_name_H-M   'P 1'
#
loop_
_entity.id
_entity.type
_entity.pdbx_description
1 polymer ?
#
loop_
_entity_poly.entity_id
_entity_poly.type
_entity_poly.pdbx_seq_one_letter_code
_entity_poly.pdbx_strand_id
1 'polypeptide(L)'
;MAERPARRGTGRRDYSLCSGKKSEICEKTLSLFVELYGALAGNLALQFLTKGGVYLGGGIVPRILPLLEQGSFMQAFLEKGRFKSFLTEVPVKVILNDRSALLGAAQYAFTH
;
A
#
# COMPACT_ATOMS: atom_id res chain seq x y z
N MET A 1 -19.42 21.12 -25.36
CA MET A 1 -18.99 19.70 -25.39
C MET A 1 -18.89 19.28 -23.92
N ALA A 2 -19.85 18.47 -23.47
CA ALA A 2 -20.18 18.32 -22.06
C ALA A 2 -19.10 17.55 -21.28
N GLU A 3 -18.51 18.19 -20.27
CA GLU A 3 -17.63 17.56 -19.30
C GLU A 3 -18.41 16.53 -18.48
N ARG A 4 -18.05 15.25 -18.61
CA ARG A 4 -18.57 14.19 -17.74
C ARG A 4 -18.00 14.37 -16.33
N PRO A 5 -18.85 14.44 -15.29
CA PRO A 5 -18.36 14.60 -13.93
C PRO A 5 -17.62 13.34 -13.47
N ALA A 6 -16.47 13.56 -12.83
CA ALA A 6 -15.71 12.52 -12.16
C ALA A 6 -16.62 11.77 -11.18
N ARG A 7 -16.74 10.44 -11.34
CA ARG A 7 -17.44 9.60 -10.37
C ARG A 7 -16.72 9.70 -9.03
N ARG A 8 -17.30 10.48 -8.12
CA ARG A 8 -16.99 10.44 -6.70
C ARG A 8 -17.26 9.01 -6.21
N GLY A 9 -16.21 8.23 -6.02
CA GLY A 9 -16.24 7.00 -5.25
C GLY A 9 -16.35 7.31 -3.77
N THR A 10 -17.47 7.89 -3.35
CA THR A 10 -17.91 7.84 -1.94
C THR A 10 -18.21 6.39 -1.62
N GLY A 11 -17.32 5.75 -0.88
CA GLY A 11 -17.55 4.43 -0.33
C GLY A 11 -16.47 4.10 0.69
N ARG A 12 -16.84 4.14 1.97
CA ARG A 12 -16.27 3.21 2.95
C ARG A 12 -16.42 1.83 2.34
N ARG A 13 -15.38 1.35 1.66
CA ARG A 13 -15.33 -0.04 1.19
C ARG A 13 -14.77 -0.82 2.36
N ASP A 14 -15.67 -1.16 3.29
CA ASP A 14 -15.41 -2.19 4.28
C ASP A 14 -14.84 -3.41 3.57
N TYR A 15 -13.87 -4.07 4.21
CA TYR A 15 -13.21 -5.30 3.76
C TYR A 15 -14.12 -6.51 3.65
N SER A 16 -15.44 -6.31 3.61
CA SER A 16 -16.44 -7.32 3.32
C SER A 16 -16.40 -7.78 1.86
N LEU A 17 -15.22 -7.88 1.23
CA LEU A 17 -15.03 -8.43 -0.13
C LEU A 17 -15.29 -9.96 -0.21
N CYS A 18 -15.94 -10.54 0.81
CA CYS A 18 -16.73 -11.76 0.68
C CYS A 18 -18.22 -11.37 0.78
N SER A 19 -18.91 -11.36 -0.36
CA SER A 19 -20.38 -11.15 -0.44
C SER A 19 -21.20 -12.34 0.13
N GLY A 20 -20.66 -13.06 1.12
CA GLY A 20 -21.30 -14.19 1.77
C GLY A 20 -20.39 -14.77 2.86
N LYS A 21 -20.77 -14.56 4.13
CA LYS A 21 -20.11 -15.03 5.38
C LYS A 21 -18.65 -14.56 5.59
N LYS A 22 -18.42 -13.88 6.73
CA LYS A 22 -17.07 -13.65 7.28
C LYS A 22 -16.47 -15.00 7.63
N SER A 23 -15.41 -15.39 6.92
CA SER A 23 -14.63 -16.60 7.23
C SER A 23 -13.44 -16.19 8.08
N GLU A 24 -13.31 -16.78 9.27
CA GLU A 24 -12.19 -16.54 10.19
C GLU A 24 -10.84 -16.81 9.52
N ILE A 25 -10.78 -17.78 8.60
CA ILE A 25 -9.57 -18.09 7.84
C ILE A 25 -9.19 -16.92 6.93
N CYS A 26 -10.16 -16.31 6.25
CA CYS A 26 -9.89 -15.19 5.33
C CYS A 26 -9.37 -13.95 6.07
N GLU A 27 -9.92 -13.67 7.26
CA GLU A 27 -9.44 -12.57 8.11
C GLU A 27 -8.00 -12.84 8.58
N LYS A 28 -7.70 -14.06 9.06
CA LYS A 28 -6.33 -14.44 9.43
C LYS A 28 -5.36 -14.36 8.26
N THR A 29 -5.76 -14.78 7.06
CA THR A 29 -4.94 -14.67 5.85
C THR A 29 -4.63 -13.22 5.51
N LEU A 30 -5.61 -12.31 5.61
CA LEU A 30 -5.40 -10.88 5.36
C LEU A 30 -4.47 -10.26 6.40
N SER A 31 -4.60 -10.60 7.69
CA SER A 31 -3.67 -10.15 8.73
C SER A 31 -2.24 -10.60 8.45
N LEU A 32 -2.04 -11.88 8.14
CA LEU A 32 -0.72 -12.42 7.77
C LEU A 32 -0.16 -11.76 6.51
N PHE A 33 -1.01 -11.51 5.51
CA PHE A 33 -0.61 -10.83 4.29
C PHE A 33 -0.05 -9.43 4.60
N VAL A 34 -0.71 -8.66 5.47
CA VAL A 34 -0.29 -7.31 5.86
C VAL A 34 1.06 -7.33 6.59
N GLU A 35 1.27 -8.25 7.51
CA GLU A 35 2.54 -8.42 8.22
C GLU A 35 3.68 -8.76 7.26
N LEU A 36 3.48 -9.77 6.40
CA LEU A 36 4.47 -10.18 5.41
C LEU A 36 4.76 -9.06 4.41
N TYR A 37 3.75 -8.29 4.03
CA TYR A 37 3.91 -7.15 3.13
C TYR A 37 4.78 -6.05 3.76
N GLY A 38 4.58 -5.75 5.05
CA GLY A 38 5.44 -4.84 5.82
C GLY A 38 6.87 -5.35 5.93
N ALA A 39 7.05 -6.62 6.29
CA ALA A 39 8.35 -7.25 6.40
C ALA A 39 9.14 -7.23 5.08
N LEU A 40 8.46 -7.45 3.94
CA LEU A 40 9.05 -7.37 2.61
C LEU A 40 9.42 -5.93 2.24
N ALA A 41 8.54 -4.97 2.50
CA ALA A 41 8.83 -3.56 2.27
C ALA A 41 10.06 -3.08 3.06
N GLY A 42 10.22 -3.54 4.31
CA GLY A 42 11.40 -3.25 5.13
C GLY A 42 12.68 -3.87 4.54
N ASN A 43 12.60 -5.10 4.01
CA ASN A 43 13.74 -5.72 3.32
C ASN A 43 14.16 -4.92 2.08
N LEU A 44 13.21 -4.49 1.25
CA LEU A 44 13.49 -3.68 0.06
C LEU A 44 14.08 -2.31 0.45
N ALA A 45 13.59 -1.69 1.52
CA ALA A 45 14.12 -0.43 2.02
C ALA A 45 15.60 -0.56 2.42
N LEU A 46 16.00 -1.68 3.03
CA LEU A 46 17.40 -1.96 3.37
C LEU A 46 18.23 -2.34 2.14
N GLN A 47 17.67 -3.14 1.23
CA GLN A 47 18.37 -3.59 0.02
C GLN A 47 18.77 -2.43 -0.89
N PHE A 48 17.91 -1.43 -1.02
CA PHE A 48 18.13 -0.27 -1.89
C PHE A 48 18.50 1.01 -1.12
N LEU A 49 18.64 0.93 0.21
CA LEU A 49 18.91 2.09 1.08
C LEU A 49 17.98 3.27 0.77
N THR A 50 16.66 3.03 0.73
CA THR A 50 15.66 3.96 0.19
C THR A 50 15.39 5.15 1.10
N LYS A 51 16.34 6.08 1.23
CA LYS A 51 16.16 7.33 2.00
C LYS A 51 15.03 8.22 1.47
N GLY A 52 14.70 8.10 0.18
CA GLY A 52 13.57 8.81 -0.44
C GLY A 52 12.19 8.26 -0.08
N GLY A 53 12.13 7.13 0.62
CA GLY A 53 10.90 6.48 1.02
C GLY A 53 10.51 5.25 0.21
N VAL A 54 9.47 4.58 0.70
CA VAL A 54 8.83 3.43 0.07
C VAL A 54 7.41 3.82 -0.34
N TYR A 55 7.08 3.60 -1.61
CA TYR A 55 5.75 3.89 -2.15
C TYR A 55 5.00 2.58 -2.40
N LEU A 56 3.89 2.39 -1.69
CA LEU A 56 3.00 1.25 -1.85
C LEU A 56 1.98 1.58 -2.93
N GLY A 57 2.02 0.83 -4.03
CA GLY A 57 1.09 0.95 -5.16
C GLY A 57 0.45 -0.39 -5.52
N GLY A 58 -0.41 -0.37 -6.53
CA GLY A 58 -1.13 -1.55 -7.01
C GLY A 58 -2.58 -1.62 -6.53
N GLY A 59 -3.40 -2.40 -7.23
CA GLY A 59 -4.85 -2.39 -7.03
C GLY A 59 -5.34 -2.89 -5.67
N ILE A 60 -4.51 -3.65 -4.95
CA ILE A 60 -4.85 -4.17 -3.62
C ILE A 60 -4.59 -3.16 -2.51
N VAL A 61 -3.57 -2.30 -2.61
CA VAL A 61 -3.13 -1.43 -1.50
C VAL A 61 -4.19 -0.40 -1.09
N PRO A 62 -4.79 0.41 -2.00
CA PRO A 62 -5.90 1.29 -1.65
C PRO A 62 -7.10 0.50 -1.17
N ARG A 63 -7.22 -0.73 -1.68
CA ARG A 63 -8.25 -1.65 -1.27
C ARG A 63 -8.00 -2.25 0.08
N ILE A 64 -6.81 -2.26 0.71
CA ILE A 64 -6.41 -2.77 2.06
C ILE A 64 -5.99 -1.70 3.08
N LEU A 65 -6.24 -0.43 2.79
CA LEU A 65 -5.72 0.70 3.55
C LEU A 65 -6.03 0.68 5.07
N PRO A 66 -7.26 0.49 5.55
CA PRO A 66 -7.59 0.35 6.97
C PRO A 66 -6.91 -0.82 7.66
N LEU A 67 -6.55 -1.90 6.96
CA LEU A 67 -5.76 -2.99 7.54
C LEU A 67 -4.28 -2.58 7.67
N LEU A 68 -3.75 -1.79 6.73
CA LEU A 68 -2.39 -1.24 6.82
C LEU A 68 -2.28 -0.21 7.96
N GLU A 69 -3.34 0.57 8.19
CA GLU A 69 -3.42 1.59 9.25
C GLU A 69 -3.51 1.00 10.67
N GLN A 70 -3.82 -0.30 10.82
CA GLN A 70 -3.87 -0.98 12.13
C GLN A 70 -2.48 -1.13 12.79
N GLY A 71 -1.39 -0.89 12.04
CA GLY A 71 -0.04 -0.83 12.57
C GLY A 71 0.78 -2.11 12.47
N SER A 72 0.16 -3.27 12.21
CA SER A 72 0.88 -4.55 11.99
C SER A 72 1.87 -4.46 10.81
N PHE A 73 1.50 -3.74 9.75
CA PHE A 73 2.38 -3.42 8.63
C PHE A 73 3.66 -2.69 9.10
N MET A 74 3.51 -1.59 9.85
CA MET A 74 4.65 -0.77 10.27
C MET A 74 5.49 -1.48 11.33
N GLN A 75 4.88 -2.30 12.19
CA GLN A 75 5.61 -3.14 13.13
C GLN A 75 6.53 -4.11 12.37
N ALA A 76 6.00 -4.87 11.41
CA ALA A 76 6.77 -5.81 10.61
C ALA A 76 7.81 -5.11 9.71
N PHE A 77 7.51 -3.91 9.22
CA PHE A 77 8.46 -3.07 8.47
C PHE A 77 9.68 -2.70 9.31
N LEU A 78 9.46 -2.29 10.57
CA LEU A 78 10.51 -1.86 11.49
C LEU A 78 11.24 -3.02 12.19
N GLU A 79 10.70 -4.24 12.12
CA GLU A 79 11.26 -5.44 12.75
C GLU A 79 12.49 -5.98 11.98
N LYS A 80 13.57 -5.18 11.96
CA LYS A 80 14.86 -5.50 11.34
C LYS A 80 16.03 -5.33 12.31
N GLY A 81 15.78 -5.57 13.59
CA GLY A 81 16.79 -5.52 14.67
C GLY A 81 17.54 -4.19 14.68
N ARG A 82 18.88 -4.25 14.54
CA ARG A 82 19.77 -3.07 14.55
C ARG A 82 19.46 -2.02 13.47
N PHE A 83 18.76 -2.40 12.40
CA PHE A 83 18.41 -1.48 11.31
C PHE A 83 17.12 -0.71 11.56
N LYS A 84 16.44 -0.95 12.68
CA LYS A 84 15.20 -0.25 13.06
C LYS A 84 15.37 1.27 13.07
N SER A 85 16.49 1.79 13.58
CA SER A 85 16.74 3.24 13.62
C SER A 85 16.75 3.85 12.22
N PHE A 86 17.42 3.21 11.27
CA PHE A 86 17.42 3.65 9.87
C PHE A 86 16.03 3.59 9.25
N LEU A 87 15.30 2.49 9.44
CA LEU A 87 13.96 2.32 8.85
C LEU A 87 12.92 3.27 9.45
N THR A 88 13.13 3.76 10.67
CA THR A 88 12.24 4.76 11.28
C THR A 88 12.28 6.09 10.53
N GLU A 89 13.40 6.40 9.86
CA GLU A 89 13.55 7.61 9.04
C GLU A 89 12.99 7.46 7.62
N VAL A 90 12.71 6.23 7.18
CA VAL A 90 12.23 5.95 5.81
C VAL A 90 10.72 6.17 5.73
N PRO A 91 10.23 7.18 4.97
CA PRO A 91 8.79 7.42 4.88
C PRO A 91 8.12 6.35 4.02
N VAL A 92 7.04 5.74 4.53
CA VAL A 92 6.17 4.84 3.77
C VAL A 92 4.93 5.60 3.32
N LYS A 93 4.61 5.58 2.03
CA LYS A 93 3.48 6.32 1.44
C LYS A 93 2.64 5.41 0.57
N VAL A 94 1.31 5.55 0.64
CA VAL A 94 0.37 4.83 -0.22
C VAL A 94 -0.03 5.70 -1.41
N ILE A 95 0.07 5.16 -2.62
CA ILE A 95 -0.40 5.83 -3.84
C ILE A 95 -1.91 5.62 -3.97
N LEU A 96 -2.68 6.68 -3.71
CA LEU A 96 -4.15 6.67 -3.82
C LEU A 96 -4.66 7.14 -5.20
N ASN A 97 -3.78 7.62 -6.06
CA ASN A 97 -4.15 8.08 -7.39
C ASN A 97 -4.28 6.89 -8.36
N ASP A 98 -5.50 6.54 -8.73
CA ASP A 98 -5.80 5.46 -9.70
C ASP A 98 -5.19 5.68 -11.09
N ARG A 99 -4.83 6.92 -11.44
CA ARG A 99 -4.19 7.27 -12.72
C ARG A 99 -2.67 7.30 -12.64
N SER A 100 -2.06 6.99 -11.50
CA SER A 100 -0.61 7.00 -11.30
C SER A 100 0.16 6.22 -12.37
N ALA A 101 -0.33 5.03 -12.76
CA ALA A 101 0.27 4.23 -13.82
C ALA A 101 0.23 4.93 -15.20
N LEU A 102 -0.91 5.55 -15.54
CA LEU A 102 -1.06 6.30 -16.79
C LEU A 102 -0.24 7.58 -16.81
N LEU A 103 -0.13 8.28 -15.67
CA LEU A 103 0.71 9.46 -15.54
C LEU A 103 2.19 9.12 -15.69
N GLY A 104 2.64 8.00 -15.12
CA GLY A 104 4.00 7.51 -15.33
C GLY A 104 4.29 7.17 -16.79
N ALA A 105 3.34 6.50 -17.47
CA ALA A 105 3.47 6.19 -18.89
C ALA A 105 3.50 7.45 -19.77
N ALA A 106 2.62 8.41 -19.50
CA ALA A 106 2.62 9.70 -20.20
C ALA A 106 3.93 10.45 -19.98
N GLN A 107 4.42 10.54 -18.74
CA GLN A 107 5.70 11.19 -18.44
C GLN A 107 6.84 10.52 -19.20
N TYR A 108 6.90 9.19 -19.21
CA TYR A 108 7.93 8.47 -19.95
C TYR A 108 7.90 8.79 -21.45
N ALA A 109 6.71 8.79 -22.06
CA ALA A 109 6.49 9.11 -23.47
C ALA A 109 6.72 10.59 -23.84
N PHE A 110 6.64 11.52 -22.87
CA PHE A 110 7.01 12.92 -23.10
C PHE A 110 8.51 13.18 -22.98
N THR A 111 9.23 12.31 -22.26
CA THR A 111 10.66 12.51 -21.97
C THR A 111 11.57 11.71 -22.91
N HIS A 112 11.02 10.77 -23.68
CA HIS A 112 11.70 9.95 -24.70
C HIS A 112 10.93 10.05 -26.02
#